data_AF-A0A7V1MHV2-F1
#
_entry.id   AF-A0A7V1MHV2-F1
#
_cell.length_a   1.000
_cell.length_b   1.000
_cell.length_c   1.000
_cell.angle_alpha   90.00
_cell.angle_beta   90.00
_cell.angle_gamma   90.00
#
_symmetry.space_group_name_H-M   'P 1'
#
loop_
_entity.id
_entity.type
_entity.pdbx_description
1 polymer ?
#
loop_
_entity_poly.entity_id
_entity_poly.type
_entity_poly.pdbx_seq_one_letter_code
_entity_poly.pdbx_strand_id
1 'polypeptide(L)'
;MYRPRYCAECGRRIERERWRFWHSRLFCDACAPRFERRRRAGLGALLIASLALGFLIGRLFGRAPAPDPVLRIERFAPISETPRALPSLGPRSPQAHVSEIVTLCGAPTKSGRPCQRRVRGGGRCWQHRDVVTTSSPDAGRPA
;
A
#
# COMPACT_ATOMS: atom_id res chain seq x y z
N MET A 1 50.29 8.12 0.68
CA MET A 1 49.24 7.84 -0.34
C MET A 1 49.81 8.06 -1.73
N TYR A 2 49.77 7.05 -2.60
CA TYR A 2 50.25 7.16 -3.99
C TYR A 2 49.31 8.04 -4.82
N ARG A 3 49.87 8.97 -5.60
CA ARG A 3 49.14 9.85 -6.52
C ARG A 3 49.72 9.63 -7.92
N PRO A 4 49.03 8.89 -8.80
CA PRO A 4 49.55 8.61 -10.13
C PRO A 4 49.72 9.92 -10.91
N ARG A 5 50.84 10.06 -11.61
CA ARG A 5 51.14 11.22 -12.45
C ARG A 5 50.45 11.14 -13.82
N TYR A 6 50.04 9.94 -14.23
CA TYR A 6 49.48 9.64 -15.55
C TYR A 6 48.12 8.97 -15.43
N CYS A 7 47.26 9.22 -16.41
CA CYS A 7 45.95 8.59 -16.54
C CYS A 7 46.10 7.11 -16.88
N ALA A 8 45.41 6.24 -16.13
CA ALA A 8 45.45 4.79 -16.36
C ALA A 8 44.87 4.34 -17.71
N GLU A 9 44.03 5.17 -18.34
CA GLU A 9 43.38 4.83 -19.62
C GLU A 9 44.13 5.38 -20.82
N CYS A 10 44.45 6.68 -20.82
CA CYS A 10 45.02 7.36 -22.00
C CYS A 10 46.49 7.75 -21.84
N GLY A 11 47.13 7.48 -20.71
CA GLY A 11 48.53 7.80 -20.45
C GLY A 11 48.86 9.30 -20.31
N ARG A 12 47.91 10.22 -20.55
CA ARG A 12 48.16 11.66 -20.39
C ARG A 12 48.43 12.04 -18.93
N ARG A 13 49.30 13.04 -18.73
CA ARG A 13 49.62 13.59 -17.40
C ARG A 13 48.37 14.18 -16.75
N ILE A 14 48.16 13.87 -15.47
CA ILE A 14 47.03 14.40 -14.70
C ILE A 14 47.45 15.74 -14.09
N GLU A 15 47.05 16.83 -14.72
CA GLU A 15 47.21 18.20 -14.20
C GLU A 15 45.86 18.65 -13.65
N ARG A 16 45.76 18.74 -12.33
CA ARG A 16 44.55 19.20 -11.63
C ARG A 16 44.94 20.15 -10.53
N GLU A 17 44.49 21.40 -10.64
CA GLU A 17 44.71 22.45 -9.65
C GLU A 17 44.06 22.11 -8.30
N ARG A 18 42.89 21.46 -8.31
CA ARG A 18 42.14 21.14 -7.09
C ARG A 18 41.70 19.68 -7.06
N TRP A 19 42.21 18.94 -6.09
CA TRP A 19 41.78 17.58 -5.82
C TRP A 19 40.65 17.56 -4.80
N ARG A 20 39.51 17.00 -5.21
CA ARG A 20 38.36 16.73 -4.34
C ARG A 20 38.30 15.24 -4.04
N PHE A 21 37.77 14.85 -2.89
CA PHE A 21 37.79 13.44 -2.44
C PHE A 21 36.93 12.51 -3.30
N TRP A 22 35.94 13.06 -4.02
CA TRP A 22 35.03 12.29 -4.88
C TRP A 22 35.52 12.13 -6.33
N HIS A 23 36.58 12.82 -6.74
CA HIS A 23 37.13 12.66 -8.08
C HIS A 23 37.97 11.39 -8.14
N SER A 24 37.77 10.60 -9.19
CA SER A 24 38.57 9.40 -9.41
C SER A 24 40.06 9.76 -9.50
N ARG A 25 40.87 9.10 -8.65
CA ARG A 25 42.30 9.39 -8.51
C ARG A 25 43.15 8.88 -9.68
N LEU A 26 42.60 8.01 -10.53
CA LEU A 26 43.34 7.31 -11.60
C LEU A 26 43.13 7.91 -13.00
N PHE A 27 42.10 8.73 -13.21
CA PHE A 27 41.69 9.18 -14.54
C PHE A 27 41.82 10.69 -14.69
N CYS A 28 42.22 11.16 -15.87
CA CYS A 28 42.20 12.58 -16.23
C CYS A 28 40.76 13.11 -16.40
N ASP A 29 40.58 14.43 -16.54
CA ASP A 29 39.25 15.05 -16.61
C ASP A 29 38.45 14.66 -17.85
N ALA A 30 39.11 14.27 -18.94
CA ALA A 30 38.45 13.73 -20.12
C ALA A 30 37.96 12.28 -19.91
N CYS A 31 38.76 11.42 -19.27
CA CYS A 31 38.43 10.01 -19.09
C CYS A 31 37.50 9.75 -17.90
N ALA A 32 37.63 10.52 -16.81
CA ALA A 32 36.85 10.39 -15.59
C ALA A 32 35.31 10.33 -15.80
N PRO A 33 34.67 11.23 -16.57
CA PRO A 33 33.22 11.23 -16.73
C PRO A 33 32.71 10.01 -17.52
N ARG A 34 33.52 9.41 -18.38
CA ARG A 34 33.15 8.18 -19.12
C ARG A 34 33.09 6.98 -18.18
N PHE A 35 34.10 6.84 -17.31
CA PHE A 35 34.16 5.76 -16.32
C PHE A 35 33.13 5.93 -15.21
N GLU A 36 32.90 7.15 -14.73
CA GLU A 36 31.85 7.42 -13.74
C GLU A 36 30.47 7.09 -14.30
N ARG A 37 30.19 7.43 -15.58
CA ARG A 37 28.93 7.04 -16.23
C ARG A 37 28.77 5.53 -16.30
N ARG A 38 29.79 4.79 -16.75
CA ARG A 38 29.73 3.33 -16.82
C ARG A 38 29.56 2.69 -15.44
N ARG A 39 30.28 3.18 -14.43
CA ARG A 39 30.17 2.71 -13.04
C ARG A 39 28.79 3.01 -12.45
N ARG A 40 28.26 4.22 -12.63
CA ARG A 40 26.91 4.60 -12.18
C ARG A 40 25.84 3.80 -12.92
N ALA A 41 25.99 3.57 -14.22
CA ALA A 41 25.07 2.74 -14.99
C ALA A 41 25.08 1.29 -14.50
N GLY A 42 26.27 0.70 -14.27
CA GLY A 42 26.38 -0.66 -13.72
C GLY A 42 25.80 -0.78 -12.32
N LEU A 43 26.10 0.16 -11.41
CA LEU A 43 25.52 0.18 -10.07
C LEU A 43 24.01 0.40 -10.10
N GLY A 44 23.51 1.29 -10.96
CA GLY A 44 22.09 1.52 -11.16
C GLY A 44 21.38 0.27 -11.67
N ALA A 45 21.95 -0.43 -12.65
CA ALA A 45 21.42 -1.68 -13.16
C ALA A 45 21.35 -2.77 -12.07
N LEU A 46 22.38 -2.88 -11.22
CA LEU A 46 22.38 -3.82 -10.09
C LEU A 46 21.29 -3.50 -9.06
N LEU A 47 21.08 -2.22 -8.73
CA LEU A 47 20.01 -1.80 -7.82
C LEU A 47 18.62 -2.07 -8.41
N ILE A 48 18.42 -1.81 -9.71
CA ILE A 48 17.16 -2.12 -10.38
C ILE A 48 16.92 -3.63 -10.38
N ALA A 49 17.94 -4.43 -10.68
CA ALA A 49 17.85 -5.88 -10.67
C ALA A 49 17.53 -6.44 -9.28
N SER A 50 18.15 -5.90 -8.22
CA SER A 50 17.87 -6.35 -6.85
C SER A 50 16.45 -6.00 -6.40
N LEU A 51 15.96 -4.80 -6.73
CA LEU A 51 14.57 -4.41 -6.45
C LEU A 51 13.57 -5.26 -7.23
N ALA A 52 13.82 -5.52 -8.51
CA ALA A 52 12.97 -6.37 -9.34
C ALA A 52 12.94 -7.81 -8.80
N LEU A 53 14.11 -8.34 -8.40
CA LEU A 53 14.21 -9.66 -7.79
C LEU A 53 13.46 -9.74 -6.46
N GLY A 54 13.64 -8.74 -5.59
CA GLY A 54 12.90 -8.65 -4.32
C GLY A 54 11.40 -8.56 -4.52
N PHE A 55 10.94 -7.81 -5.53
CA PHE A 55 9.53 -7.73 -5.90
C PHE A 55 8.98 -9.06 -6.42
N LEU A 56 9.73 -9.76 -7.28
CA LEU A 56 9.35 -11.08 -7.78
C LEU A 56 9.24 -12.10 -6.63
N ILE A 57 10.25 -12.13 -5.76
CA ILE A 57 10.26 -12.99 -4.57
C ILE A 57 9.07 -12.64 -3.67
N GLY A 58 8.81 -11.35 -3.43
CA GLY A 58 7.66 -10.89 -2.65
C GLY A 58 6.33 -11.32 -3.24
N ARG A 59 6.22 -11.43 -4.58
CA ARG A 59 5.01 -11.94 -5.23
C ARG A 59 4.87 -13.45 -5.20
N LEU A 60 5.98 -14.18 -5.32
CA LEU A 60 5.98 -15.64 -5.35
C LEU A 60 5.86 -16.25 -3.94
N PHE A 61 6.46 -15.60 -2.94
CA PHE A 61 6.54 -16.09 -1.57
C PHE A 61 5.78 -15.24 -0.55
N GLY A 62 5.21 -14.10 -0.95
CA GLY A 62 4.37 -13.29 -0.10
C GLY A 62 3.09 -14.04 0.26
N ARG A 63 2.94 -14.38 1.54
CA ARG A 63 1.64 -14.83 2.08
C ARG A 63 0.60 -13.74 1.81
N ALA A 64 -0.57 -14.15 1.32
CA ALA A 64 -1.72 -13.28 1.25
C ALA A 64 -1.94 -12.61 2.62
N PRO A 65 -2.23 -11.30 2.67
CA PRO A 65 -2.57 -10.65 3.93
C PRO A 65 -3.73 -11.42 4.55
N ALA A 66 -3.56 -11.85 5.80
CA ALA A 66 -4.64 -12.46 6.55
C ALA A 66 -5.84 -11.50 6.50
N PRO A 67 -7.06 -11.98 6.25
CA PRO A 67 -8.24 -11.12 6.23
C PRO A 67 -8.29 -10.37 7.57
N ASP A 68 -8.39 -9.05 7.49
CA ASP A 68 -8.41 -8.17 8.65
C ASP A 68 -9.37 -8.73 9.71
N PRO A 69 -8.95 -8.86 10.99
CA PRO A 69 -9.86 -9.31 12.03
C PRO A 69 -11.00 -8.31 12.11
N VAL A 70 -12.21 -8.77 11.81
CA VAL A 70 -13.43 -7.98 11.87
C VAL A 70 -13.54 -7.41 13.28
N LEU A 71 -13.32 -6.09 13.41
CA LEU A 71 -13.45 -5.37 14.67
C LEU A 71 -14.91 -5.46 15.13
N ARG A 72 -15.18 -6.41 16.03
CA ARG A 72 -16.49 -6.65 16.64
C ARG A 72 -16.64 -5.73 17.85
N ILE A 73 -17.25 -4.56 17.64
CA ILE A 73 -17.59 -3.65 18.75
C ILE A 73 -18.95 -4.08 19.30
N GLU A 74 -18.95 -4.87 20.36
CA GLU A 74 -20.15 -5.12 21.16
C GLU A 74 -20.47 -3.87 21.99
N ARG A 75 -21.54 -3.16 21.63
CA ARG A 75 -22.12 -2.13 22.50
C ARG A 75 -23.23 -2.76 23.32
N PHE A 76 -23.02 -2.84 24.63
CA PHE A 76 -24.11 -3.04 25.59
C PHE A 76 -25.04 -1.84 25.51
N ALA A 77 -26.28 -2.07 25.08
CA ALA A 77 -27.32 -1.04 25.18
C ALA A 77 -27.70 -0.86 26.65
N PRO A 78 -27.82 0.38 27.17
CA PRO A 78 -28.37 0.59 28.49
C PRO A 78 -29.83 0.16 28.52
N ILE A 79 -30.16 -0.64 29.54
CA ILE A 79 -31.50 -1.10 29.87
C ILE A 79 -32.35 0.15 30.09
N SER A 80 -33.18 0.50 29.11
CA SER A 80 -34.22 1.50 29.32
C SER A 80 -35.29 0.86 30.17
N GLU A 81 -35.24 1.13 31.47
CA GLU A 81 -36.34 0.93 32.40
C GLU A 81 -37.58 1.61 31.83
N THR A 82 -38.66 0.86 31.65
CA THR A 82 -40.00 1.41 31.50
C THR A 82 -40.94 0.59 32.37
N PRO A 83 -41.23 1.02 33.61
CA PRO A 83 -42.27 0.39 34.39
C PRO A 83 -43.60 1.11 34.11
N ARG A 84 -44.49 0.49 33.34
CA ARG A 84 -45.93 0.64 33.60
C ARG A 84 -46.72 -0.56 33.10
N ALA A 85 -47.30 -1.23 34.09
CA ALA A 85 -48.01 -2.48 34.02
C ALA A 85 -49.37 -2.37 33.28
N LEU A 86 -49.72 -3.45 32.58
CA LEU A 86 -51.06 -4.04 32.59
C LEU A 86 -50.94 -5.53 32.20
N PRO A 87 -51.56 -6.46 32.94
CA PRO A 87 -51.42 -7.89 32.68
C PRO A 87 -52.43 -8.33 31.63
N SER A 88 -51.96 -8.81 30.49
CA SER A 88 -52.77 -9.63 29.58
C SER A 88 -52.17 -11.02 29.54
N LEU A 89 -52.87 -11.98 30.14
CA LEU A 89 -52.56 -13.40 30.04
C LEU A 89 -52.55 -13.83 28.58
N GLY A 90 -51.39 -14.24 28.10
CA GLY A 90 -51.22 -14.98 26.86
C GLY A 90 -49.94 -15.82 26.95
N PRO A 91 -49.94 -17.07 26.46
CA PRO A 91 -48.74 -17.91 26.49
C PRO A 91 -47.64 -17.25 25.66
N ARG A 92 -46.52 -16.97 26.33
CA ARG A 92 -45.35 -16.27 25.85
C ARG A 92 -44.60 -17.16 24.84
N SER A 93 -44.96 -17.02 23.56
CA SER A 93 -44.17 -17.54 22.45
C SER A 93 -42.77 -16.92 22.51
N PRO A 94 -41.66 -17.68 22.35
CA PRO A 94 -40.32 -17.10 22.33
C PRO A 94 -40.23 -16.13 21.16
N GLN A 95 -40.13 -14.83 21.44
CA GLN A 95 -39.90 -13.82 20.42
C GLN A 95 -38.54 -14.13 19.78
N ALA A 96 -38.59 -14.70 18.58
CA ALA A 96 -37.44 -14.85 17.73
C ALA A 96 -36.82 -13.47 17.52
N HIS A 97 -35.61 -13.30 18.04
CA HIS A 97 -34.81 -12.10 17.91
C HIS A 97 -34.44 -11.94 16.43
N VAL A 98 -35.31 -11.32 15.63
CA VAL A 98 -35.02 -11.01 14.23
C VAL A 98 -33.91 -9.98 14.23
N SER A 99 -32.70 -10.48 14.08
CA SER A 99 -31.51 -9.67 13.92
C SER A 99 -31.62 -9.04 12.54
N GLU A 100 -32.24 -7.86 12.46
CA GLU A 100 -32.31 -7.12 11.20
C GLU A 100 -30.86 -6.77 10.80
N ILE A 101 -30.33 -7.49 9.81
CA ILE A 101 -28.98 -7.27 9.30
C ILE A 101 -29.02 -5.94 8.53
N VAL A 102 -28.79 -4.84 9.23
CA VAL A 102 -28.72 -3.51 8.63
C VAL A 102 -27.33 -3.35 8.02
N THR A 103 -27.24 -3.45 6.68
CA THR A 103 -25.98 -3.21 5.97
C THR A 103 -25.70 -1.72 5.82
N LEU A 104 -24.44 -1.32 5.98
CA LEU A 104 -23.98 0.07 5.83
C LEU A 104 -23.29 0.29 4.47
N CYS A 105 -23.32 1.52 3.97
CA CYS A 105 -22.78 1.88 2.66
C CYS A 105 -21.25 1.71 2.54
N GLY A 106 -20.49 2.11 3.56
CA GLY A 106 -19.04 1.92 3.63
C GLY A 106 -18.18 2.66 2.59
N ALA A 107 -18.74 3.55 1.75
CA ALA A 107 -17.96 4.27 0.75
C ALA A 107 -16.98 5.27 1.39
N PRO A 108 -15.77 5.48 0.82
CA PRO A 108 -14.83 6.49 1.31
C PRO A 108 -15.41 7.89 1.08
N THR A 109 -15.41 8.72 2.13
CA THR A 109 -15.83 10.12 2.02
C THR A 109 -14.62 11.03 1.94
N LYS A 110 -14.81 12.29 1.53
CA LYS A 110 -13.74 13.32 1.50
C LYS A 110 -13.10 13.56 2.88
N SER A 111 -13.81 13.23 3.96
CA SER A 111 -13.32 13.32 5.34
C SER A 111 -12.45 12.11 5.77
N GLY A 112 -12.30 11.10 4.90
CA GLY A 112 -11.58 9.86 5.19
C GLY A 112 -12.39 8.83 6.00
N ARG A 113 -13.50 9.22 6.64
CA ARG A 113 -14.39 8.28 7.35
C ARG A 113 -15.32 7.54 6.37
N PRO A 114 -15.58 6.24 6.57
CA PRO A 114 -16.50 5.48 5.71
C PRO A 114 -17.95 5.93 5.91
N CYS A 115 -18.75 5.89 4.84
CA CYS A 115 -20.15 6.28 4.88
C CYS A 115 -20.98 5.34 5.77
N GLN A 116 -21.64 5.91 6.78
CA GLN A 116 -22.45 5.18 7.76
C GLN A 116 -23.94 5.10 7.40
N ARG A 117 -24.33 5.44 6.17
CA ARG A 117 -25.74 5.34 5.75
C ARG A 117 -26.16 3.89 5.60
N ARG A 118 -27.36 3.59 6.10
CA ARG A 118 -28.01 2.28 6.00
C ARG A 118 -28.47 2.03 4.56
N VAL A 119 -28.23 0.83 4.06
CA VAL A 119 -28.67 0.38 2.73
C VAL A 119 -29.41 -0.94 2.86
N ARG A 120 -30.48 -1.09 2.09
CA ARG A 120 -31.19 -2.37 1.98
C ARG A 120 -30.49 -3.21 0.91
N GLY A 121 -30.09 -4.42 1.26
CA GLY A 121 -29.55 -5.40 0.30
C GLY A 121 -28.04 -5.34 0.02
N GLY A 122 -27.25 -4.64 0.85
CA GLY A 122 -25.79 -4.60 0.72
C GLY A 122 -25.30 -3.88 -0.54
N GLY A 123 -24.74 -2.68 -0.38
CA GLY A 123 -24.28 -1.88 -1.53
C GLY A 123 -23.93 -0.45 -1.15
N ARG A 124 -23.93 0.44 -2.14
CA ARG A 124 -23.71 1.87 -1.93
C ARG A 124 -25.03 2.61 -1.73
N CYS A 125 -25.04 3.63 -0.89
CA CYS A 125 -26.21 4.49 -0.74
C CYS A 125 -26.40 5.35 -1.99
N TRP A 126 -27.55 5.99 -2.13
CA TRP A 126 -27.88 6.84 -3.27
C TRP A 126 -26.86 7.98 -3.52
N GLN A 127 -26.10 8.41 -2.51
CA GLN A 127 -25.02 9.40 -2.68
C GLN A 127 -23.73 8.84 -3.28
N HIS A 128 -23.56 7.52 -3.23
CA HIS A 128 -22.36 6.83 -3.68
C HIS A 128 -22.67 5.76 -4.74
N ARG A 129 -23.88 5.80 -5.31
CA ARG A 129 -24.36 4.81 -6.29
C ARG A 129 -23.61 4.94 -7.62
N ASP A 130 -23.14 6.14 -7.94
CA ASP A 130 -22.60 6.48 -9.27
C ASP A 130 -21.05 6.47 -9.33
N VAL A 131 -20.37 6.11 -8.24
CA VAL A 131 -18.90 6.00 -8.20
C VAL A 131 -18.43 4.57 -8.56
N VAL A 132 -19.25 3.84 -9.32
CA VAL A 132 -18.89 2.49 -9.81
C VAL A 132 -18.45 2.60 -11.26
N THR A 133 -17.19 2.96 -11.44
CA THR A 133 -16.34 2.42 -12.50
C THR A 133 -14.90 2.74 -12.11
N THR A 134 -13.99 1.78 -12.30
CA THR A 134 -12.53 1.85 -11.99
C THR A 134 -12.08 1.67 -10.54
N SER A 135 -12.55 0.63 -9.85
CA SER A 135 -11.63 -0.18 -9.01
C SER A 135 -12.24 -1.55 -8.74
N SER A 136 -12.23 -2.41 -9.76
CA SER A 136 -12.31 -3.85 -9.59
C SER A 136 -11.07 -4.45 -10.24
N PRO A 137 -10.13 -5.03 -9.47
CA PRO A 137 -9.17 -5.96 -10.02
C PRO A 137 -9.79 -7.36 -10.02
N ASP A 138 -9.97 -7.87 -11.23
CA ASP A 138 -9.80 -9.28 -11.62
C ASP A 138 -10.89 -10.32 -11.28
N ALA A 139 -11.43 -10.93 -12.33
CA ALA A 139 -11.94 -12.29 -12.33
C ALA A 139 -11.77 -12.90 -13.74
N GLY A 140 -10.58 -13.43 -14.01
CA GLY A 140 -10.37 -14.75 -14.62
C GLY A 140 -11.05 -15.07 -15.95
N ARG A 141 -10.24 -15.20 -17.01
CA ARG A 141 -10.60 -15.98 -18.21
C ARG A 141 -9.36 -16.74 -18.74
N PRO A 142 -9.28 -18.07 -18.56
CA PRO A 142 -8.47 -18.91 -19.44
C PRO A 142 -9.27 -19.33 -20.70
N ALA A 143 -8.49 -19.77 -21.69
CA ALA A 143 -8.72 -19.99 -23.13
C ALA A 143 -10.09 -20.54 -23.57
#